data_AF-A0A0C2FF78-F1
#
_entry.id   AF-A0A0C2FF78-F1
#
_cell.length_a   1.000
_cell.length_b   1.000
_cell.length_c   1.000
_cell.angle_alpha   90.00
_cell.angle_beta   90.00
_cell.angle_gamma   90.00
#
_symmetry.space_group_name_H-M   'P 1'
#
loop_
_entity.id
_entity.type
_entity.pdbx_description
1 polymer ?
#
loop_
_entity_poly.entity_id
_entity_poly.type
_entity_poly.pdbx_seq_one_letter_code
_entity_poly.pdbx_strand_id
1 'polypeptide(L)'
;SFAEVDQIFGTENVRPGYDILKKRYEGGDKSSELLWRLAKFCHELACRTTDKGKKKELILEGWEYVLVLRSNESGGMTKPRA
;
A
#
# COMPACT_ATOMS: atom_id res chain seq x y z
N SER A 1 8.57 11.78 -5.88
CA SER A 1 7.12 11.96 -6.16
C SER A 1 6.48 10.64 -6.57
N PHE A 2 5.16 10.53 -6.43
CA PHE A 2 4.36 9.32 -6.70
C PHE A 2 3.47 9.45 -7.95
N ALA A 3 3.71 10.44 -8.80
CA ALA A 3 2.87 10.76 -9.96
C ALA A 3 2.73 9.60 -10.96
N GLU A 4 3.83 8.87 -11.24
CA GLU A 4 3.77 7.66 -12.10
C GLU A 4 2.86 6.58 -11.51
N VAL A 5 2.92 6.35 -10.21
CA VAL A 5 2.10 5.34 -9.53
C VAL A 5 0.63 5.74 -9.57
N ASP A 6 0.33 7.03 -9.42
CA ASP A 6 -1.03 7.57 -9.48
C ASP A 6 -1.63 7.44 -10.89
N GLN A 7 -0.84 7.69 -11.94
CA GLN A 7 -1.23 7.43 -13.32
C GLN A 7 -1.52 5.95 -13.58
N ILE A 8 -0.72 5.05 -12.99
CA ILE A 8 -0.91 3.61 -13.12
C ILE A 8 -2.15 3.13 -12.34
N PHE A 9 -2.45 3.75 -11.20
CA PHE A 9 -3.64 3.43 -10.40
C PHE A 9 -4.95 3.69 -11.18
N GLY A 10 -4.95 4.66 -12.09
CA GLY A 10 -6.07 4.95 -12.99
C GLY A 10 -6.21 4.02 -14.20
N THR A 11 -5.26 3.12 -14.43
CA THR A 11 -5.29 2.16 -15.56
C THR A 11 -5.73 0.76 -15.14
N GLU A 12 -6.12 -0.05 -16.14
CA GLU A 12 -6.49 -1.46 -15.94
C GLU A 12 -5.33 -2.33 -15.40
N ASN A 13 -4.08 -1.88 -15.58
CA ASN A 13 -2.87 -2.56 -15.14
C ASN A 13 -2.27 -1.93 -13.88
N VAL A 14 -2.80 -2.29 -12.71
CA VAL A 14 -2.29 -1.84 -11.41
C VAL A 14 -1.03 -2.61 -10.94
N ARG A 15 -0.69 -3.72 -11.60
CA ARG A 15 0.52 -4.53 -11.32
C ARG A 15 1.85 -3.75 -11.37
N PRO A 16 2.17 -3.00 -12.45
CA PRO A 16 3.40 -2.23 -12.51
C PRO A 16 3.49 -1.15 -11.42
N GLY A 17 2.35 -0.57 -11.01
CA GLY A 17 2.32 0.42 -9.93
C GLY A 17 2.69 -0.19 -8.58
N TYR A 18 2.20 -1.40 -8.31
CA TYR A 18 2.60 -2.18 -7.14
C TYR A 18 4.09 -2.54 -7.15
N ASP A 19 4.65 -2.95 -8.28
CA ASP A 19 6.09 -3.30 -8.39
C ASP A 19 7.00 -2.10 -8.10
N ILE A 20 6.66 -0.92 -8.61
CA ILE A 20 7.38 0.34 -8.35
C ILE A 20 7.33 0.71 -6.86
N LEU A 21 6.13 0.64 -6.25
CA LEU A 21 5.96 0.90 -4.82
C LEU A 21 6.74 -0.11 -3.97
N LYS A 22 6.71 -1.39 -4.36
CA LYS A 22 7.42 -2.47 -3.66
C LYS A 22 8.93 -2.30 -3.75
N LYS A 23 9.48 -1.93 -4.91
CA LYS A 23 10.90 -1.59 -5.05
C LYS A 23 11.35 -0.46 -4.12
N ARG A 24 10.53 0.57 -3.98
CA ARG A 24 10.78 1.68 -3.03
C ARG A 24 10.74 1.18 -1.58
N TYR A 25 9.76 0.34 -1.25
CA TYR A 25 9.66 -0.31 0.07
C TYR A 25 10.89 -1.17 0.40
N GLU A 26 11.36 -1.99 -0.54
CA GLU A 26 12.58 -2.79 -0.40
C GLU A 26 13.84 -1.92 -0.32
N GLY A 27 13.84 -0.77 -0.99
CA GLY A 27 14.87 0.27 -0.86
C GLY A 27 14.91 0.98 0.50
N GLY A 28 13.99 0.65 1.41
CA GLY A 28 13.92 1.24 2.76
C GLY A 28 12.94 2.40 2.90
N ASP A 29 12.25 2.79 1.82
CA ASP A 29 11.25 3.87 1.84
C ASP A 29 9.92 3.32 2.36
N LYS A 30 9.71 3.44 3.68
CA LYS A 30 8.49 2.98 4.37
C LYS A 30 7.57 4.14 4.75
N SER A 31 7.47 5.14 3.88
CA SER A 31 6.62 6.30 4.12
C SER A 31 5.16 5.90 4.27
N SER A 32 4.45 6.63 5.13
CA SER A 32 3.03 6.40 5.40
C SER A 32 2.18 6.38 4.13
N GLU A 33 2.44 7.33 3.23
CA GLU A 33 1.78 7.42 1.93
C GLU A 33 2.08 6.23 0.99
N LEU A 34 3.28 5.66 1.08
CA LEU A 34 3.69 4.52 0.27
C LEU A 34 2.98 3.24 0.71
N LEU A 35 2.94 2.99 2.03
CA LEU A 35 2.24 1.86 2.64
C LEU A 35 0.73 1.92 2.39
N TRP A 36 0.12 3.09 2.56
CA TRP A 36 -1.32 3.27 2.26
C TRP A 36 -1.62 3.02 0.78
N ARG A 37 -0.75 3.49 -0.13
CA ARG A 37 -0.87 3.19 -1.56
C ARG A 37 -0.74 1.68 -1.82
N LEU A 38 0.27 1.00 -1.29
CA LEU A 38 0.43 -0.46 -1.43
C LEU A 38 -0.83 -1.22 -0.99
N ALA A 39 -1.37 -0.88 0.18
CA ALA A 39 -2.61 -1.47 0.67
C ALA A 39 -3.79 -1.28 -0.29
N LYS A 40 -3.92 -0.07 -0.85
CA LYS A 40 -4.99 0.28 -1.80
C LYS A 40 -4.85 -0.51 -3.11
N PHE A 41 -3.62 -0.69 -3.60
CA PHE A 41 -3.33 -1.52 -4.78
C PHE A 41 -3.68 -2.99 -4.54
N CYS A 42 -3.32 -3.55 -3.38
CA CYS A 42 -3.70 -4.91 -2.99
C CYS A 42 -5.22 -5.08 -2.92
N HIS A 43 -5.95 -4.10 -2.37
CA HIS A 43 -7.41 -4.11 -2.32
C HIS A 43 -8.05 -4.05 -3.72
N GLU A 44 -7.53 -3.20 -4.60
CA GLU A 44 -8.00 -3.08 -6.00
C GLU A 44 -7.77 -4.40 -6.77
N LEU A 45 -6.59 -5.00 -6.64
CA LEU A 45 -6.28 -6.32 -7.21
C LEU A 45 -7.20 -7.42 -6.66
N ALA A 46 -7.50 -7.38 -5.37
CA ALA A 46 -8.41 -8.32 -4.73
C ALA A 46 -9.86 -8.15 -5.21
N CYS A 47 -10.28 -6.90 -5.49
CA CYS A 47 -11.60 -6.60 -6.04
C CYS A 47 -11.75 -7.10 -7.47
N ARG A 48 -10.70 -6.95 -8.30
CA ARG A 48 -10.66 -7.43 -9.68
C ARG A 48 -10.46 -8.95 -9.80
N THR A 49 -9.93 -9.60 -8.77
CA THR A 49 -9.73 -11.04 -8.72
C THR A 49 -11.03 -11.76 -8.39
N THR A 50 -11.50 -12.62 -9.30
CA THR A 50 -12.68 -13.48 -9.10
C THR A 50 -12.38 -14.72 -8.23
N ASP A 51 -11.11 -15.01 -8.01
CA ASP A 51 -10.62 -16.16 -7.25
C ASP A 51 -10.69 -15.89 -5.74
N LYS A 52 -11.53 -16.64 -5.01
CA LYS A 52 -11.74 -16.41 -3.57
C LYS A 52 -10.48 -16.62 -2.73
N GLY A 53 -9.59 -17.54 -3.13
CA GLY A 53 -8.32 -17.80 -2.45
C GLY A 53 -7.38 -16.60 -2.56
N LYS A 54 -7.05 -16.23 -3.80
CA LYS A 54 -6.16 -15.10 -4.10
C LYS A 54 -6.72 -13.77 -3.60
N LYS A 55 -8.05 -13.57 -3.66
CA LYS A 55 -8.70 -12.38 -3.10
C LYS A 55 -8.41 -12.24 -1.61
N LYS A 56 -8.49 -13.33 -0.84
CA LYS A 56 -8.21 -13.30 0.60
C LYS A 56 -6.73 -13.02 0.89
N GLU A 57 -5.83 -13.62 0.13
CA GLU A 57 -4.38 -13.37 0.24
C GLU A 57 -4.05 -11.90 -0.03
N LEU A 58 -4.58 -11.34 -1.12
CA LEU A 58 -4.38 -9.92 -1.46
C LEU A 58 -4.94 -8.97 -0.41
N ILE A 59 -6.12 -9.28 0.17
CA ILE A 59 -6.69 -8.47 1.26
C ILE A 59 -5.79 -8.55 2.49
N LEU A 60 -5.33 -9.74 2.88
CA LEU A 60 -4.42 -9.92 4.03
C LEU A 60 -3.13 -9.13 3.83
N GLU A 61 -2.54 -9.20 2.64
CA GLU A 61 -1.32 -8.46 2.30
C GLU A 61 -1.55 -6.95 2.40
N GLY A 62 -2.68 -6.46 1.88
CA GLY A 62 -3.08 -5.06 2.03
C GLY A 62 -3.25 -4.62 3.49
N TRP A 63 -3.82 -5.48 4.33
CA TRP A 63 -3.99 -5.23 5.77
C TRP A 63 -2.66 -5.18 6.51
N GLU A 64 -1.70 -6.03 6.14
CA GLU A 64 -0.36 -6.03 6.73
C GLU A 64 0.34 -4.69 6.50
N TYR A 65 0.23 -4.12 5.29
CA TYR A 65 0.74 -2.79 4.99
C TYR A 65 0.07 -1.69 5.84
N VAL A 66 -1.25 -1.75 6.04
CA VAL A 66 -1.97 -0.81 6.93
C VAL A 66 -1.56 -0.97 8.39
N LEU A 67 -1.28 -2.19 8.83
CA LEU A 67 -0.82 -2.46 10.19
C LEU A 67 0.57 -1.88 10.42
N VAL A 68 1.48 -2.07 9.46
CA VAL A 68 2.82 -1.46 9.47
C VAL A 68 2.70 0.06 9.45
N LEU A 69 1.84 0.60 8.58
CA LEU A 69 1.54 2.03 8.51
C LEU A 69 1.11 2.58 9.87
N ARG A 70 0.09 1.98 10.49
CA ARG A 70 -0.43 2.41 11.79
C ARG A 70 0.63 2.33 12.89
N SER A 71 1.49 1.33 12.83
CA SER A 71 2.64 1.20 13.73
C SER A 71 3.67 2.31 13.50
N ASN A 72 3.88 2.71 12.24
CA ASN A 72 4.79 3.77 11.84
C ASN A 72 4.27 5.16 12.27
N GLU A 73 2.96 5.40 12.20
CA GLU A 73 2.33 6.65 12.66
C GLU A 73 2.33 6.79 14.19
N SER A 74 2.34 5.67 14.92
CA SER A 74 2.47 5.68 16.39
C SER A 74 3.84 6.19 16.87
N GLY A 75 4.85 6.28 15.99
CA GLY A 75 6.14 6.94 16.28
C GLY A 75 6.12 8.46 16.13
N GLY A 76 5.01 9.05 15.66
CA GLY A 76 4.89 10.48 15.34
C GLY A 76 3.96 11.30 16.25
N MET A 77 3.41 10.73 17.33
CA MET A 77 2.59 11.52 18.27
C MET A 77 3.50 12.19 19.31
N THR A 78 4.07 13.33 18.93
CA THR A 78 4.62 14.30 19.88
C THR A 78 3.53 14.72 20.86
N LYS A 79 3.82 14.49 22.14
CA LYS A 79 3.27 15.07 23.39
C LYS A 79 2.08 16.02 23.26
N PRO A 80 1.00 15.86 24.06
CA PRO A 80 0.09 16.98 24.28
C PRO A 80 0.89 18.17 24.83
N ARG A 81 0.75 19.30 24.15
CA ARG A 81 1.34 20.58 24.50
C ARG A 81 0.43 21.25 25.55
N ALA A 82 1.04 21.52 26.71
CA ALA A 82 0.61 22.39 27.81
C ALA A 82 -0.66 21.98 28.58
#